data_AF-A0A848YG27-F1
#
_entry.id   AF-A0A848YG27-F1
#
_cell.length_a   1.000
_cell.length_b   1.000
_cell.length_c   1.000
_cell.angle_alpha   90.00
_cell.angle_beta   90.00
_cell.angle_gamma   90.00
#
_symmetry.space_group_name_H-M   'P 1'
#
loop_
_entity.id
_entity.type
_entity.pdbx_description
1 polymer ?
#
loop_
_entity_poly.entity_id
_entity_poly.type
_entity_poly.pdbx_seq_one_letter_code
_entity_poly.pdbx_strand_id
1 'polypeptide(L)'
;IVIPMSPEMSITQWHVPVNDETCYWYAVFTSFTDAVDKPLMREQRLELYELPDYKPRLNKANTYGFNPAEQEADTYLGMGLDINVHDQWAVESPGPIFDRTNEHLGKSDVGIIAYRRMLRRAIEAAGNGGELPMDLRGVDGAAIRGPAAVDTIADLEGWQDIWKKRDRERREASGWAPDPW
;
A
#
# COMPACT_ATOMS: atom_id res chain seq x y z
N ILE A 1 -1.30 2.86 -2.94
CA ILE A 1 -2.45 2.79 -2.00
C ILE A 1 -2.16 3.71 -0.82
N VAL A 2 -3.18 4.28 -0.19
CA VAL A 2 -3.05 5.02 1.07
C VAL A 2 -3.86 4.30 2.13
N ILE A 3 -3.24 3.97 3.26
CA ILE A 3 -3.83 3.17 4.33
C ILE A 3 -3.71 3.97 5.63
N PRO A 4 -4.78 4.11 6.43
CA PRO A 4 -4.65 4.63 7.78
C PRO A 4 -3.98 3.57 8.66
N MET A 5 -2.84 3.89 9.26
CA MET A 5 -2.21 3.04 10.28
C MET A 5 -2.80 3.29 11.66
N SER A 6 -3.22 4.52 11.90
CA SER A 6 -3.97 4.97 13.06
C SER A 6 -4.90 6.11 12.63
N PRO A 7 -5.73 6.65 13.53
CA PRO A 7 -6.51 7.85 13.22
C PRO A 7 -5.62 9.06 12.84
N GLU A 8 -4.37 9.10 13.33
CA GLU A 8 -3.43 10.22 13.20
C GLU A 8 -2.35 10.00 12.12
N MET A 9 -2.06 8.77 11.72
CA MET A 9 -1.01 8.47 10.75
C MET A 9 -1.50 7.63 9.58
N SER A 10 -1.06 7.99 8.37
CA SER A 10 -1.31 7.24 7.16
C SER A 10 -0.01 6.83 6.47
N ILE A 11 -0.02 5.66 5.83
CA ILE A 11 1.05 5.19 4.96
C ILE A 11 0.57 5.26 3.50
N THR A 12 1.36 5.91 2.65
CA THR A 12 1.20 5.89 1.20
C THR A 12 2.27 5.00 0.61
N GLN A 13 1.87 3.95 -0.11
CA GLN A 13 2.81 2.95 -0.60
C GLN A 13 2.54 2.49 -2.03
N TRP A 14 3.61 2.18 -2.76
CA TRP A 14 3.56 1.72 -4.14
C TRP A 14 4.83 0.96 -4.52
N HIS A 15 4.76 0.17 -5.59
CA HIS A 15 5.92 -0.47 -6.19
C HIS A 15 6.46 0.40 -7.32
N VAL A 16 7.77 0.62 -7.34
CA VAL A 16 8.49 1.33 -8.40
C VAL A 16 9.38 0.32 -9.13
N PRO A 17 9.20 0.14 -10.45
CA PRO A 17 10.05 -0.75 -11.23
C PRO A 17 11.52 -0.32 -11.17
N VAL A 18 12.41 -1.29 -10.94
CA VAL A 18 13.87 -1.15 -11.09
C VAL A 18 14.28 -1.65 -12.47
N ASN A 19 13.72 -2.79 -12.88
CA ASN A 19 13.84 -3.40 -14.20
C ASN A 19 12.56 -4.22 -14.49
N ASP A 20 12.60 -5.04 -15.53
CA ASP A 20 11.44 -5.84 -15.97
C ASP A 20 10.98 -6.90 -14.95
N GLU A 21 11.84 -7.30 -14.02
CA GLU A 21 11.60 -8.41 -13.09
C GLU A 21 11.55 -8.00 -11.62
N THR A 22 11.97 -6.78 -11.28
CA THR A 22 12.15 -6.35 -9.88
C THR A 22 11.65 -4.93 -9.65
N CYS A 23 11.12 -4.71 -8.44
CA CYS A 23 10.61 -3.44 -7.99
C CYS A 23 11.17 -3.10 -6.60
N TYR A 24 11.28 -1.81 -6.30
CA TYR A 24 11.34 -1.34 -4.93
C TYR A 24 9.92 -1.10 -4.41
N TRP A 25 9.70 -1.43 -3.14
CA TRP A 25 8.50 -1.02 -2.42
C TRP A 25 8.79 0.28 -1.66
N TYR A 26 8.12 1.35 -2.07
CA TYR A 26 8.21 2.65 -1.43
C TYR A 26 7.05 2.86 -0.48
N ALA A 27 7.35 3.45 0.67
CA ALA A 27 6.38 3.86 1.68
C ALA A 27 6.70 5.27 2.17
N VAL A 28 5.67 6.09 2.28
CA VAL A 28 5.72 7.44 2.86
C VAL A 28 4.74 7.49 4.02
N PHE A 29 5.24 7.84 5.20
CA PHE A 29 4.45 8.01 6.41
C PHE A 29 4.09 9.48 6.59
N THR A 30 2.81 9.74 6.77
CA THR A 30 2.26 11.08 6.95
C THR A 30 1.50 11.13 8.27
N SER A 31 1.98 11.95 9.21
CA SER A 31 1.33 12.19 10.50
C SER A 31 0.56 13.51 10.46
N PHE A 32 -0.63 13.52 11.06
CA PHE A 32 -1.47 14.70 11.24
C PHE A 32 -1.34 15.31 12.64
N THR A 33 -0.48 14.74 13.50
CA THR A 33 -0.23 15.23 14.85
C THR A 33 1.26 15.52 15.05
N ASP A 34 1.99 14.60 15.66
CA ASP A 34 3.41 14.74 15.95
C ASP A 34 4.28 14.41 14.74
N ALA A 35 5.50 14.96 14.71
CA ALA A 35 6.46 14.62 13.67
C ALA A 35 6.79 13.11 13.68
N VAL A 36 6.88 12.51 12.48
CA VAL A 36 7.27 11.10 12.34
C VAL A 36 8.70 10.89 12.85
N ASP A 37 8.87 9.95 13.78
CA ASP A 37 10.18 9.53 14.29
C ASP A 37 10.94 8.72 13.22
N LYS A 38 11.67 9.43 12.36
CA LYS A 38 12.42 8.82 11.25
C LYS A 38 13.50 7.83 11.72
N PRO A 39 14.30 8.12 12.77
CA PRO A 39 15.24 7.15 13.32
C PRO A 39 14.57 5.84 13.75
N LEU A 40 13.49 5.91 14.53
CA LEU A 40 12.78 4.72 15.01
C LEU A 40 12.17 3.92 13.85
N MET A 41 11.50 4.59 12.91
CA MET A 41 10.94 3.95 11.72
C MET A 41 12.02 3.23 10.90
N ARG A 42 13.22 3.82 10.80
CA ARG A 42 14.35 3.19 10.10
C ARG A 42 14.89 1.99 10.88
N GLU A 43 15.06 2.11 12.18
CA GLU A 43 15.53 1.02 13.04
C GLU A 43 14.62 -0.21 12.91
N GLN A 44 13.31 -0.02 13.11
CA GLN A 44 12.30 -1.07 12.93
C GLN A 44 12.34 -1.67 11.53
N ARG A 45 12.54 -0.85 10.49
CA ARG A 45 12.66 -1.36 9.11
C ARG A 45 13.89 -2.25 8.93
N LEU A 46 15.01 -1.95 9.60
CA LEU A 46 16.26 -2.70 9.44
C LEU A 46 16.28 -4.02 10.22
N GLU A 47 15.34 -4.23 11.16
CA GLU A 47 15.08 -5.53 11.76
C GLU A 47 14.66 -6.55 10.70
N LEU A 48 13.92 -6.12 9.68
CA LEU A 48 13.33 -6.99 8.66
C LEU A 48 14.06 -6.95 7.32
N TYR A 49 14.87 -5.92 7.05
CA TYR A 49 15.49 -5.68 5.73
C TYR A 49 16.98 -5.33 5.82
N GLU A 50 17.74 -5.70 4.78
CA GLU A 50 19.18 -5.50 4.69
C GLU A 50 19.55 -4.38 3.71
N LEU A 51 20.49 -3.52 4.10
CA LEU A 51 21.08 -2.50 3.25
C LEU A 51 22.21 -3.08 2.38
N PRO A 52 22.53 -2.47 1.21
CA PRO A 52 21.95 -1.24 0.67
C PRO A 52 20.65 -1.42 -0.13
N ASP A 53 20.35 -2.66 -0.53
CA ASP A 53 19.28 -2.97 -1.48
C ASP A 53 17.89 -3.06 -0.83
N TYR A 54 17.78 -2.86 0.49
CA TYR A 54 16.57 -3.09 1.27
C TYR A 54 15.96 -4.48 0.96
N LYS A 55 16.80 -5.51 0.92
CA LYS A 55 16.34 -6.88 0.68
C LYS A 55 15.71 -7.47 1.95
N PRO A 56 14.54 -8.09 1.87
CA PRO A 56 13.90 -8.75 3.00
C PRO A 56 14.79 -9.86 3.54
N ARG A 57 14.94 -9.95 4.87
CA ARG A 57 15.69 -11.04 5.52
C ARG A 57 14.98 -12.38 5.36
N LEU A 58 13.65 -12.39 5.45
CA LEU A 58 12.81 -13.54 5.12
C LEU A 58 12.33 -13.39 3.67
N ASN A 59 12.74 -14.31 2.81
CA ASN A 59 12.51 -14.24 1.37
C ASN A 59 12.48 -15.64 0.76
N LYS A 60 12.33 -15.73 -0.57
CA LYS A 60 12.28 -17.00 -1.29
C LYS A 60 13.44 -17.96 -0.98
N ALA A 61 14.66 -17.46 -0.74
CA ALA A 61 15.84 -18.30 -0.51
C ALA A 61 15.83 -19.04 0.83
N ASN A 62 15.08 -18.56 1.82
CA ASN A 62 14.89 -19.22 3.10
C ASN A 62 13.42 -19.58 3.36
N THR A 63 12.66 -19.77 2.28
CA THR A 63 11.24 -20.15 2.32
C THR A 63 10.43 -19.22 3.21
N TYR A 64 10.79 -17.93 3.23
CA TYR A 64 10.13 -16.88 4.02
C TYR A 64 10.04 -17.21 5.52
N GLY A 65 10.98 -18.02 6.03
CA GLY A 65 11.00 -18.45 7.42
C GLY A 65 9.98 -19.53 7.78
N PHE A 66 9.42 -20.24 6.78
CA PHE A 66 8.41 -21.28 7.01
C PHE A 66 8.83 -22.31 8.07
N ASN A 67 7.95 -22.53 9.05
CA ASN A 67 8.10 -23.48 10.14
C ASN A 67 6.84 -24.36 10.28
N PRO A 68 6.93 -25.68 10.00
CA PRO A 68 5.77 -26.57 10.07
C PRO A 68 5.25 -26.78 11.50
N ALA A 69 6.12 -26.73 12.52
CA ALA A 69 5.68 -26.88 13.91
C ALA A 69 4.88 -25.66 14.37
N GLU A 70 5.31 -24.45 13.96
CA GLU A 70 4.54 -23.22 14.16
C GLU A 70 3.22 -23.27 13.37
N GLN A 71 3.24 -23.79 12.14
CA GLN A 71 2.03 -23.91 11.33
C GLN A 71 0.94 -24.74 12.04
N GLU A 72 1.36 -25.83 12.68
CA GLU A 72 0.46 -26.74 13.39
C GLU A 72 -0.04 -26.14 14.70
N ALA A 73 0.81 -25.42 15.44
CA ALA A 73 0.54 -25.00 16.81
C ALA A 73 0.01 -23.56 16.94
N ASP A 74 0.54 -22.62 16.15
CA ASP A 74 0.49 -21.18 16.46
C ASP A 74 -0.06 -20.31 15.33
N THR A 75 0.37 -20.50 14.08
CA THR A 75 0.00 -19.63 12.95
C THR A 75 -0.49 -20.43 11.75
N TYR A 76 -1.45 -19.91 10.97
CA TYR A 76 -2.02 -20.67 9.85
C TYR A 76 -1.03 -20.97 8.72
N LEU A 77 -0.08 -20.06 8.49
CA LEU A 77 0.88 -20.15 7.40
C LEU A 77 2.26 -20.68 7.85
N GLY A 78 2.54 -20.74 9.15
CA GLY A 78 3.86 -21.07 9.67
C GLY A 78 4.95 -20.07 9.27
N MET A 79 4.59 -18.81 9.00
CA MET A 79 5.51 -17.76 8.51
C MET A 79 5.57 -16.57 9.48
N GLY A 80 5.45 -16.84 10.78
CA GLY A 80 5.41 -15.81 11.81
C GLY A 80 4.15 -14.94 11.78
N LEU A 81 4.18 -13.87 12.57
CA LEU A 81 3.07 -12.93 12.74
C LEU A 81 3.17 -11.68 11.87
N ASP A 82 4.28 -11.48 11.15
CA ASP A 82 4.46 -10.32 10.29
C ASP A 82 3.75 -10.51 8.94
N ILE A 83 2.63 -9.81 8.78
CA ILE A 83 1.82 -9.84 7.56
C ILE A 83 2.60 -9.43 6.30
N ASN A 84 3.65 -8.59 6.43
CA ASN A 84 4.44 -8.19 5.27
C ASN A 84 5.20 -9.38 4.66
N VAL A 85 5.61 -10.34 5.48
CA VAL A 85 6.25 -11.59 5.01
C VAL A 85 5.24 -12.43 4.22
N HIS A 86 4.00 -12.48 4.70
CA HIS A 86 2.92 -13.24 4.04
C HIS A 86 2.56 -12.63 2.69
N ASP A 87 2.40 -11.30 2.63
CA ASP A 87 2.12 -10.57 1.39
C ASP A 87 3.29 -10.68 0.40
N GLN A 88 4.52 -10.60 0.88
CA GLN A 88 5.70 -10.76 0.03
C GLN A 88 5.74 -12.17 -0.58
N TRP A 89 5.51 -13.22 0.20
CA TRP A 89 5.40 -14.58 -0.32
C TRP A 89 4.28 -14.71 -1.36
N ALA A 90 3.11 -14.14 -1.09
CA ALA A 90 1.98 -14.20 -2.01
C ALA A 90 2.27 -13.51 -3.35
N VAL A 91 2.99 -12.38 -3.32
CA VAL A 91 3.37 -11.62 -4.53
C VAL A 91 4.50 -12.31 -5.31
N GLU A 92 5.52 -12.84 -4.63
CA GLU A 92 6.71 -13.42 -5.25
C GLU A 92 6.52 -14.88 -5.71
N SER A 93 5.59 -15.62 -5.08
CA SER A 93 5.42 -17.06 -5.33
C SER A 93 5.03 -17.44 -6.78
N PRO A 94 4.24 -16.67 -7.55
CA PRO A 94 3.96 -16.97 -8.95
C PRO A 94 5.18 -16.81 -9.87
N GLY A 95 6.26 -16.19 -9.38
CA GLY A 95 7.46 -15.86 -10.13
C GLY A 95 7.53 -14.40 -10.60
N PRO A 96 8.69 -13.95 -11.12
CA PRO A 96 8.90 -12.53 -11.47
C PRO A 96 7.90 -11.99 -12.48
N ILE A 97 7.54 -12.80 -13.48
CA ILE A 97 6.51 -12.49 -14.48
C ILE A 97 5.62 -13.73 -14.63
N PHE A 98 4.39 -13.63 -14.12
CA PHE A 98 3.41 -14.70 -14.23
C PHE A 98 2.51 -14.50 -15.47
N ASP A 99 2.48 -15.51 -16.34
CA ASP A 99 1.61 -15.53 -17.54
C ASP A 99 0.14 -15.67 -17.13
N ARG A 100 -0.65 -14.65 -17.44
CA ARG A 100 -2.08 -14.56 -17.08
C ARG A 100 -3.02 -14.87 -18.24
N THR A 101 -2.51 -15.38 -19.35
CA THR A 101 -3.32 -15.70 -20.54
C THR A 101 -4.46 -16.67 -20.22
N ASN A 102 -4.22 -17.62 -19.30
CA ASN A 102 -5.19 -18.62 -18.88
C ASN A 102 -5.63 -18.46 -17.41
N GLU A 103 -5.45 -17.27 -16.83
CA GLU A 103 -5.87 -17.01 -15.44
C GLU A 103 -7.40 -16.98 -15.34
N HIS A 104 -7.95 -17.78 -14.44
CA HIS A 104 -9.39 -17.88 -14.21
C HIS A 104 -9.77 -17.06 -12.97
N LEU A 105 -10.29 -15.85 -13.18
CA LEU A 105 -10.72 -14.97 -12.09
C LEU A 105 -12.09 -15.40 -11.52
N GLY A 106 -12.20 -15.39 -10.20
CA GLY A 106 -13.41 -15.71 -9.44
C GLY A 106 -14.32 -14.50 -9.20
N LYS A 107 -15.46 -14.73 -8.54
CA LYS A 107 -16.45 -13.69 -8.23
C LYS A 107 -15.89 -12.58 -7.31
N SER A 108 -14.98 -12.92 -6.42
CA SER A 108 -14.31 -11.99 -5.49
C SER A 108 -13.31 -11.06 -6.19
N ASP A 109 -12.87 -11.39 -7.41
CA ASP A 109 -11.82 -10.65 -8.11
C ASP A 109 -12.35 -9.41 -8.85
N VAL A 110 -13.54 -8.92 -8.50
CA VAL A 110 -14.17 -7.75 -9.13
C VAL A 110 -13.27 -6.52 -9.10
N GLY A 111 -12.53 -6.31 -8.01
CA GLY A 111 -11.54 -5.23 -7.89
C GLY A 111 -10.37 -5.39 -8.84
N ILE A 112 -9.83 -6.61 -8.96
CA ILE A 112 -8.75 -6.95 -9.89
C ILE A 112 -9.19 -6.72 -11.34
N ILE A 113 -10.41 -7.16 -11.68
CA ILE A 113 -11.00 -6.97 -13.02
C ILE A 113 -11.14 -5.47 -13.34
N ALA A 114 -11.71 -4.69 -12.42
CA ALA A 114 -11.90 -3.26 -12.60
C ALA A 114 -10.56 -2.53 -12.78
N TYR A 115 -9.59 -2.83 -11.90
CA TYR A 115 -8.25 -2.24 -11.95
C TYR A 115 -7.53 -2.57 -13.27
N ARG A 116 -7.51 -3.84 -13.69
CA ARG A 116 -6.81 -4.25 -14.92
C ARG A 116 -7.42 -3.61 -16.17
N ARG A 117 -8.75 -3.43 -16.22
CA ARG A 117 -9.40 -2.69 -17.30
C ARG A 117 -8.99 -1.23 -17.33
N MET A 118 -8.92 -0.58 -16.16
CA MET A 118 -8.45 0.80 -16.04
C MET A 118 -6.97 0.93 -16.48
N LEU A 119 -6.10 0.04 -16.01
CA LEU A 119 -4.68 0.05 -16.34
C LEU A 119 -4.43 -0.14 -17.84
N ARG A 120 -5.12 -1.08 -18.50
CA ARG A 120 -4.97 -1.29 -19.95
C ARG A 120 -5.37 -0.06 -20.76
N ARG A 121 -6.47 0.61 -20.40
CA ARG A 121 -6.88 1.88 -21.03
C ARG A 121 -5.84 2.98 -20.81
N ALA A 122 -5.27 3.07 -19.61
CA ALA A 122 -4.23 4.04 -19.30
C ALA A 122 -2.95 3.81 -20.12
N ILE A 123 -2.53 2.55 -20.29
CA ILE A 123 -1.38 2.18 -21.12
C ILE A 123 -1.62 2.57 -22.59
N GLU A 124 -2.81 2.28 -23.13
CA GLU A 124 -3.18 2.67 -24.49
C GLU A 124 -3.20 4.20 -24.67
N ALA A 125 -3.80 4.93 -23.72
CA ALA A 125 -3.81 6.38 -23.72
C ALA A 125 -2.39 6.95 -23.69
N ALA A 126 -1.51 6.42 -22.84
CA ALA A 126 -0.11 6.84 -22.75
C ALA A 126 0.61 6.72 -24.11
N GLY A 127 0.46 5.57 -24.78
CA GLY A 127 1.10 5.31 -26.07
C GLY A 127 0.60 6.22 -27.20
N ASN A 128 -0.65 6.70 -27.09
CA ASN A 128 -1.28 7.58 -28.06
C ASN A 128 -1.15 9.08 -27.73
N GLY A 129 -0.41 9.43 -26.66
CA GLY A 129 -0.28 10.82 -26.20
C GLY A 129 -1.55 11.38 -25.56
N GLY A 130 -2.48 10.53 -25.14
CA GLY A 130 -3.68 10.90 -24.41
C GLY A 130 -3.41 11.21 -22.93
N GLU A 131 -4.46 11.65 -22.25
CA GLU A 131 -4.41 11.94 -20.81
C GLU A 131 -4.27 10.67 -19.98
N LEU A 132 -3.40 10.73 -18.97
CA LEU A 132 -3.20 9.65 -18.02
C LEU A 132 -4.11 9.84 -16.79
N PRO A 133 -4.57 8.74 -16.16
CA PRO A 133 -5.18 8.85 -14.84
C PRO A 133 -4.20 9.53 -13.88
N MET A 134 -4.68 10.50 -13.12
CA MET A 134 -3.86 11.26 -12.16
C MET A 134 -2.65 11.94 -12.81
N ASP A 135 -2.79 12.46 -14.03
CA ASP A 135 -1.80 13.36 -14.61
C ASP A 135 -1.77 14.68 -13.82
N LEU A 136 -0.74 14.84 -12.99
CA LEU A 136 -0.54 16.03 -12.16
C LEU A 136 0.33 17.08 -12.85
N ARG A 137 0.71 16.90 -14.12
CA ARG A 137 1.50 17.90 -14.84
C ARG A 137 0.70 19.18 -15.01
N GLY A 138 1.25 20.30 -14.56
CA GLY A 138 0.57 21.60 -14.60
C GLY A 138 -0.57 21.74 -13.58
N VAL A 139 -0.80 20.74 -12.73
CA VAL A 139 -1.68 20.84 -11.57
C VAL A 139 -0.92 21.54 -10.45
N ASP A 140 -1.52 22.58 -9.88
CA ASP A 140 -1.01 23.17 -8.65
C ASP A 140 -1.10 22.14 -7.52
N GLY A 141 0.04 21.76 -6.95
CA GLY A 141 0.09 20.84 -5.81
C GLY A 141 -0.73 21.35 -4.63
N ALA A 142 -0.83 22.69 -4.47
CA ALA A 142 -1.67 23.32 -3.47
C ALA A 142 -3.17 23.27 -3.80
N ALA A 143 -3.59 22.68 -4.92
CA ALA A 143 -4.97 22.31 -5.22
C ALA A 143 -5.27 20.83 -4.93
N ILE A 144 -4.24 20.01 -4.66
CA ILE A 144 -4.42 18.60 -4.30
C ILE A 144 -4.86 18.50 -2.84
N ARG A 145 -5.89 17.69 -2.60
CA ARG A 145 -6.60 17.61 -1.31
C ARG A 145 -6.64 16.21 -0.71
N GLY A 146 -6.63 15.20 -1.57
CA GLY A 146 -6.72 13.80 -1.19
C GLY A 146 -5.48 12.97 -1.57
N PRO A 147 -5.58 11.64 -1.46
CA PRO A 147 -6.76 10.92 -0.96
C PRO A 147 -6.94 11.09 0.56
N ALA A 148 -8.19 11.07 1.02
CA ALA A 148 -8.51 10.96 2.44
C ALA A 148 -8.45 9.49 2.87
N ALA A 149 -7.77 9.22 3.98
CA ALA A 149 -7.56 7.87 4.50
C ALA A 149 -7.47 7.92 6.02
N VAL A 150 -8.59 7.69 6.70
CA VAL A 150 -8.71 7.77 8.15
C VAL A 150 -9.31 6.49 8.69
N ASP A 151 -8.78 6.01 9.80
CA ASP A 151 -9.42 4.94 10.56
C ASP A 151 -10.48 5.55 11.47
N THR A 152 -11.71 5.04 11.42
CA THR A 152 -12.84 5.60 12.14
C THR A 152 -13.89 4.53 12.43
N ILE A 153 -14.32 4.48 13.69
CA ILE A 153 -15.47 3.68 14.12
C ILE A 153 -16.70 4.58 14.05
N ALA A 154 -17.76 4.09 13.44
CA ALA A 154 -19.00 4.83 13.25
C ALA A 154 -20.21 3.88 13.27
N ASP A 155 -21.36 4.41 13.69
CA ASP A 155 -22.64 3.71 13.57
C ASP A 155 -23.06 3.57 12.10
N LEU A 156 -23.87 2.55 11.82
CA LEU A 156 -24.29 2.19 10.47
C LEU A 156 -25.07 3.32 9.78
N GLU A 157 -25.89 4.09 10.49
CA GLU A 157 -26.66 5.17 9.86
C GLU A 157 -25.79 6.38 9.49
N GLY A 158 -24.66 6.61 10.17
CA GLY A 158 -23.87 7.84 10.07
C GLY A 158 -22.49 7.69 9.42
N TRP A 159 -22.04 6.47 9.12
CA TRP A 159 -20.64 6.22 8.78
C TRP A 159 -20.13 7.10 7.64
N GLN A 160 -20.95 7.35 6.60
CA GLN A 160 -20.58 8.10 5.40
C GLN A 160 -20.15 9.55 5.66
N ASP A 161 -20.67 10.16 6.71
CA ASP A 161 -20.36 11.53 7.10
C ASP A 161 -19.36 11.57 8.26
N ILE A 162 -19.43 10.57 9.17
CA ILE A 162 -18.56 10.50 10.34
C ILE A 162 -17.07 10.38 9.93
N TRP A 163 -16.72 9.52 8.96
CA TRP A 163 -15.32 9.39 8.55
C TRP A 163 -14.79 10.67 7.90
N LYS A 164 -15.61 11.38 7.12
CA LYS A 164 -15.24 12.67 6.51
C LYS A 164 -15.05 13.74 7.57
N LYS A 165 -15.97 13.82 8.54
CA LYS A 165 -15.87 14.73 9.67
C LYS A 165 -14.58 14.48 10.44
N ARG A 166 -14.27 13.22 10.73
CA ARG A 166 -13.05 12.84 11.46
C ARG A 166 -11.78 13.20 10.71
N ASP A 167 -11.73 12.95 9.39
CA ASP A 167 -10.59 13.34 8.56
C ASP A 167 -10.43 14.87 8.46
N ARG A 168 -11.53 15.62 8.40
CA ARG A 168 -11.52 17.10 8.44
C ARG A 168 -10.96 17.61 9.77
N GLU A 169 -11.50 17.12 10.89
CA GLU A 169 -11.06 17.50 12.24
C GLU A 169 -9.55 17.26 12.45
N ARG A 170 -9.02 16.10 12.04
CA ARG A 170 -7.58 15.83 12.20
C ARG A 170 -6.71 16.74 11.31
N ARG A 171 -7.20 17.11 10.13
CA ARG A 171 -6.47 17.98 9.20
C ARG A 171 -6.46 19.42 9.67
N GLU A 172 -7.61 19.94 10.09
CA GLU A 172 -7.72 21.25 10.74
C GLU A 172 -6.81 21.35 11.96
N ALA A 173 -6.77 20.31 12.79
CA ALA A 173 -5.91 20.26 13.97
C ALA A 173 -4.41 20.18 13.64
N SER A 174 -4.02 19.64 12.47
CA SER A 174 -2.62 19.46 12.08
C SER A 174 -1.91 20.77 11.72
N GLY A 175 -2.65 21.82 11.38
CA GLY A 175 -2.12 23.13 11.00
C GLY A 175 -1.40 23.21 9.65
N TRP A 176 -1.23 22.08 8.94
CA TRP A 176 -0.58 22.03 7.63
C TRP A 176 -1.45 21.41 6.53
N ALA A 177 -2.34 20.47 6.88
CA ALA A 177 -3.15 19.76 5.91
C ALA A 177 -4.42 20.55 5.57
N PRO A 178 -4.71 20.83 4.28
CA PRO A 178 -5.93 21.51 3.90
C PRO A 178 -7.16 20.61 4.05
N ASP A 179 -8.34 21.23 4.17
CA ASP A 179 -9.65 20.56 4.15
C ASP A 179 -9.84 19.80 2.82
N PRO A 180 -10.06 18.48 2.86
CA PRO A 180 -10.13 17.66 1.65
C PRO A 180 -11.39 17.79 0.81
N TRP A 181 -12.40 18.52 1.29
CA TRP A 181 -13.74 18.61 0.70
C TRP A 181 -14.11 20.04 0.30
#